data_AF-A0A7S3Y6N0-F1
#
_entry.id   AF-A0A7S3Y6N0-F1
#
_cell.length_a   1.000
_cell.length_b   1.000
_cell.length_c   1.000
_cell.angle_alpha   90.00
_cell.angle_beta   90.00
_cell.angle_gamma   90.00
#
_symmetry.space_group_name_H-M   'P 1'
#
loop_
_entity.id
_entity.type
_entity.pdbx_description
1 polymer ?
#
loop_
_entity_poly.entity_id
_entity_poly.type
_entity_poly.pdbx_seq_one_letter_code
_entity_poly.pdbx_strand_id
1 'polypeptide(L)'
;MEVRAAANMPRLLRAAREAGWRVVGLSLGEGALPLEEVAAAGAAAASGERQWGGPTVLVLGNEGHGLRTNVLRQCNVLCKIPGAEDASVDSLNVSVTGGIVMHHFMMTQQQQDKKEASELVR
;
A
#
# COMPACT_ATOMS: atom_id res chain seq x y z
N MET A 1 -16.33 12.11 2.27
CA MET A 1 -15.50 11.00 2.79
C MET A 1 -16.34 10.24 3.79
N GLU A 2 -16.42 8.92 3.65
CA GLU A 2 -17.12 8.08 4.61
C GLU A 2 -16.10 7.53 5.63
N VAL A 3 -16.47 7.53 6.91
CA VAL A 3 -15.63 7.02 8.00
C VAL A 3 -16.35 5.85 8.67
N ARG A 4 -15.67 4.71 8.76
CA ARG A 4 -16.19 3.48 9.34
C ARG A 4 -15.17 2.89 10.33
N ALA A 5 -15.67 2.24 11.38
CA ALA A 5 -14.85 1.51 12.32
C ALA A 5 -15.06 -0.01 12.15
N ALA A 6 -14.00 -0.78 12.36
CA ALA A 6 -14.05 -2.25 12.29
C ALA A 6 -13.67 -2.83 13.65
N ALA A 7 -14.53 -3.71 14.20
CA ALA A 7 -14.26 -4.38 15.47
C ALA A 7 -13.08 -5.36 15.40
N ASN A 8 -12.75 -5.87 14.20
CA ASN A 8 -11.63 -6.78 13.99
C ASN A 8 -10.93 -6.47 12.66
N MET A 9 -9.84 -5.69 12.75
CA MET A 9 -9.09 -5.25 11.58
C MET A 9 -8.48 -6.42 10.78
N PRO A 10 -7.81 -7.42 11.39
CA PRO A 10 -7.30 -8.57 10.63
C PRO A 10 -8.37 -9.31 9.82
N ARG A 11 -9.58 -9.48 10.38
CA ARG A 11 -10.69 -10.14 9.67
C ARG A 11 -11.16 -9.33 8.46
N LEU A 12 -11.25 -8.00 8.61
CA LEU A 12 -11.62 -7.10 7.51
C LEU A 12 -10.58 -7.16 6.37
N LEU A 13 -9.30 -7.06 6.70
CA LEU A 13 -8.22 -7.09 5.70
C LEU A 13 -8.13 -8.44 4.99
N ARG A 14 -8.35 -9.56 5.73
CA ARG A 14 -8.43 -10.88 5.12
C ARG A 14 -9.57 -10.99 4.11
N ALA A 15 -10.75 -10.48 4.46
CA ALA A 15 -11.90 -10.49 3.55
C ALA A 15 -11.64 -9.65 2.29
N ALA A 16 -10.98 -8.50 2.42
CA ALA A 16 -10.58 -7.69 1.27
C ALA A 16 -9.61 -8.47 0.34
N ARG A 17 -8.63 -9.17 0.91
CA ARG A 17 -7.71 -10.04 0.16
C ARG A 17 -8.42 -11.17 -0.57
N GLU A 18 -9.31 -11.87 0.12
CA GLU A 18 -10.12 -12.95 -0.46
C GLU A 18 -11.00 -12.43 -1.61
N ALA A 19 -11.43 -11.16 -1.55
CA ALA A 19 -12.13 -10.46 -2.62
C ALA A 19 -11.22 -9.91 -3.75
N GLY A 20 -9.91 -10.16 -3.70
CA GLY A 20 -8.94 -9.73 -4.72
C GLY A 20 -8.46 -8.28 -4.60
N TRP A 21 -8.69 -7.63 -3.46
CA TRP A 21 -8.18 -6.28 -3.20
C TRP A 21 -6.71 -6.34 -2.82
N ARG A 22 -5.97 -5.28 -3.16
CA ARG A 22 -4.56 -5.12 -2.80
C ARG A 22 -4.43 -4.44 -1.45
N VAL A 23 -3.96 -5.14 -0.43
CA VAL A 23 -3.76 -4.64 0.95
C VAL A 23 -2.30 -4.25 1.20
N VAL A 24 -1.97 -2.98 1.01
CA VAL A 24 -0.60 -2.46 1.15
C VAL A 24 -0.39 -1.95 2.57
N GLY A 25 0.51 -2.59 3.32
CA GLY A 25 0.89 -2.13 4.66
C GLY A 25 2.12 -1.24 4.62
N LEU A 26 2.10 -0.11 5.35
CA LEU A 26 3.30 0.71 5.51
C LEU A 26 4.12 0.26 6.71
N SER A 27 5.39 -0.05 6.47
CA SER A 27 6.31 -0.55 7.48
C SER A 27 7.75 -0.18 7.15
N LEU A 28 8.55 0.07 8.19
CA LEU A 28 10.02 0.19 8.10
C LEU A 28 10.71 -1.14 8.40
N GLY A 29 9.95 -2.22 8.58
CA GLY A 29 10.48 -3.55 8.86
C GLY A 29 11.14 -4.20 7.64
N GLU A 30 11.86 -5.29 7.91
CA GLU A 30 12.51 -6.10 6.88
C GLU A 30 11.51 -6.62 5.84
N GLY A 31 11.91 -6.59 4.57
CA GLY A 31 11.06 -7.01 3.44
C GLY A 31 10.06 -5.97 2.94
N ALA A 32 10.07 -4.74 3.48
CA ALA A 32 9.30 -3.64 2.91
C ALA A 32 9.94 -3.11 1.61
N LEU A 33 9.16 -3.08 0.54
CA LEU A 33 9.58 -2.61 -0.78
C LEU A 33 9.45 -1.08 -0.90
N PRO A 34 10.27 -0.43 -1.74
CA PRO A 34 10.12 0.99 -2.05
C PRO A 34 8.73 1.34 -2.59
N LEU A 35 8.18 2.48 -2.17
CA LEU A 35 6.86 2.98 -2.57
C LEU A 35 6.66 2.99 -4.09
N GLU A 36 7.68 3.41 -4.83
CA GLU A 36 7.66 3.46 -6.30
C GLU A 36 7.46 2.08 -6.94
N GLU A 37 8.10 1.05 -6.41
CA GLU A 37 7.93 -0.32 -6.90
C GLU A 37 6.52 -0.84 -6.62
N VAL A 38 6.01 -0.62 -5.41
CA VAL A 38 4.67 -1.10 -5.02
C VAL A 38 3.57 -0.36 -5.78
N ALA A 39 3.74 0.93 -6.04
CA ALA A 39 2.80 1.71 -6.82
C ALA A 39 2.82 1.31 -8.30
N ALA A 40 4.01 1.12 -8.88
CA ALA A 40 4.20 0.75 -10.29
C ALA A 40 3.79 -0.70 -10.60
N ALA A 41 3.99 -1.63 -9.67
CA ALA A 41 3.70 -3.06 -9.87
C ALA A 41 2.24 -3.37 -10.24
N GLY A 42 1.31 -2.42 -10.02
CA GLY A 42 -0.10 -2.63 -10.38
C GLY A 42 -0.63 -3.97 -9.83
N ALA A 43 -1.46 -4.65 -10.63
CA ALA A 43 -2.00 -5.96 -10.30
C ALA A 43 -0.98 -7.11 -10.22
N ALA A 44 0.27 -6.88 -10.64
CA ALA A 44 1.22 -7.93 -10.92
C ALA A 44 2.58 -7.61 -10.27
N ALA A 45 2.80 -8.22 -9.11
CA ALA A 45 4.08 -8.70 -8.58
C ALA A 45 4.36 -8.23 -7.15
N ALA A 46 4.24 -9.18 -6.22
CA ALA A 46 5.19 -9.40 -5.12
C ALA A 46 4.83 -10.71 -4.39
N SER A 47 4.75 -11.86 -5.08
CA SER A 47 4.59 -13.19 -4.42
C SER A 47 4.41 -14.40 -5.34
N GLY A 48 4.24 -14.25 -6.67
CA GLY A 48 3.91 -15.40 -7.54
C GLY A 48 2.48 -15.95 -7.35
N GLU A 49 1.69 -15.36 -6.45
CA GLU A 49 0.29 -15.75 -6.19
C GLU A 49 -0.68 -14.65 -6.61
N ARG A 50 -1.52 -14.97 -7.61
CA ARG A 50 -2.69 -14.21 -8.10
C ARG A 50 -2.40 -12.76 -8.52
N GLN A 51 -2.90 -12.38 -9.69
CA GLN A 51 -2.95 -10.96 -10.07
C GLN A 51 -3.93 -10.23 -9.13
N TRP A 52 -3.47 -9.26 -8.37
CA TRP A 52 -4.29 -8.46 -7.44
C TRP A 52 -4.66 -7.13 -8.10
N GLY A 53 -5.53 -7.18 -9.11
CA GLY A 53 -5.96 -6.00 -9.90
C GLY A 53 -7.16 -5.25 -9.35
N GLY A 54 -7.62 -5.61 -8.14
CA GLY A 54 -8.75 -4.95 -7.49
C GLY A 54 -8.39 -3.63 -6.79
N PRO A 55 -9.35 -3.02 -6.09
CA PRO A 55 -9.14 -1.80 -5.31
C PRO A 55 -7.98 -1.93 -4.31
N THR A 56 -7.33 -0.82 -3.98
CA THR A 56 -6.21 -0.79 -3.02
C THR A 56 -6.68 -0.35 -1.63
N VAL A 57 -6.34 -1.14 -0.61
CA VAL A 57 -6.42 -0.78 0.80
C VAL A 57 -5.03 -0.36 1.27
N LEU A 58 -4.88 0.90 1.66
CA LEU A 58 -3.67 1.38 2.33
C LEU A 58 -3.83 1.20 3.84
N VAL A 59 -2.87 0.54 4.48
CA VAL A 59 -2.88 0.28 5.92
C VAL A 59 -1.74 1.06 6.58
N LEU A 60 -2.13 2.06 7.37
CA LEU A 60 -1.23 2.90 8.14
C LEU A 60 -1.15 2.43 9.59
N GLY A 61 0.06 2.44 10.13
CA GLY A 61 0.34 2.03 11.51
C GLY A 61 0.03 3.12 12.54
N ASN A 62 0.11 2.74 13.82
CA ASN A 62 0.11 3.71 14.90
C ASN A 62 1.47 4.44 14.96
N GLU A 63 1.46 5.66 15.48
CA GLU A 63 2.67 6.41 15.78
C GLU A 63 3.54 5.63 16.79
N GLY A 64 4.85 5.59 16.52
CA GLY A 64 5.87 4.89 17.33
C GLY A 64 5.88 3.36 17.24
N HIS A 65 4.73 2.70 17.11
CA HIS A 65 4.63 1.23 17.14
C HIS A 65 4.37 0.59 15.77
N GLY A 66 4.02 1.39 14.76
CA GLY A 66 3.71 0.91 13.43
C GLY A 66 2.49 -0.03 13.40
N LEU A 67 2.53 -1.01 12.50
CA LEU A 67 1.47 -2.00 12.32
C LEU A 67 1.63 -3.17 13.30
N ARG A 68 0.53 -3.59 13.93
CA ARG A 68 0.50 -4.81 14.76
C ARG A 68 0.84 -6.03 13.90
N THR A 69 1.53 -7.02 14.46
CA THR A 69 1.96 -8.24 13.76
C THR A 69 0.82 -8.99 13.07
N ASN A 70 -0.35 -9.05 13.70
CA ASN A 70 -1.52 -9.70 13.12
C ASN A 70 -2.12 -8.94 11.93
N VAL A 71 -1.93 -7.63 11.84
CA VAL A 71 -2.30 -6.78 10.70
C VAL A 71 -1.27 -6.91 9.59
N LEU A 72 0.03 -6.89 9.93
CA LEU A 72 1.13 -7.12 8.97
C LEU A 72 0.94 -8.43 8.19
N ARG A 73 0.58 -9.52 8.87
CA ARG A 73 0.31 -10.83 8.22
C ARG A 73 -0.87 -10.81 7.24
N GLN A 74 -1.78 -9.85 7.39
CA GLN A 74 -2.87 -9.66 6.44
C GLN A 74 -2.49 -8.71 5.32
N CYS A 75 -1.33 -8.05 5.36
CA CYS A 75 -0.86 -7.28 4.24
C CYS A 75 -0.39 -8.21 3.13
N ASN A 76 -0.73 -7.80 1.92
CA ASN A 76 -0.35 -8.41 0.67
C ASN A 76 1.12 -8.12 0.36
N VAL A 77 1.51 -6.87 0.59
CA VAL A 77 2.85 -6.34 0.37
C VAL A 77 3.13 -5.30 1.45
N LEU A 78 4.39 -5.19 1.86
CA LEU A 78 4.85 -4.14 2.75
C LEU A 78 5.59 -3.09 1.93
N CYS A 79 5.35 -1.83 2.26
CA CYS A 79 5.84 -0.67 1.53
C CYS A 79 6.53 0.29 2.51
N LYS A 80 7.64 0.89 2.06
CA LYS A 80 8.36 1.95 2.76
C LYS A 80 8.59 3.17 1.87
N ILE A 81 8.67 4.34 2.50
CA ILE A 81 9.10 5.57 1.82
C ILE A 81 10.64 5.59 1.90
N PRO A 82 11.36 5.61 0.77
CA PRO A 82 12.82 5.68 0.77
C PRO A 82 13.34 6.93 1.49
N GLY A 83 14.55 6.84 2.04
CA GLY A 83 15.25 7.99 2.65
C GLY A 83 14.89 8.28 4.11
N ALA A 84 13.99 7.51 4.72
CA ALA A 84 13.74 7.58 6.17
C ALA A 84 14.81 6.82 7.00
N GLU A 85 15.62 5.97 6.39
CA GLU A 85 16.54 5.05 7.08
C GLU A 85 17.85 5.73 7.53
N ASP A 86 18.25 6.80 6.82
CA ASP A 86 19.48 7.57 7.09
C ASP A 86 19.22 8.84 7.94
N ALA A 87 17.97 9.09 8.32
CA ALA A 87 17.59 10.25 9.11
C ALA A 87 17.68 9.92 10.61
N SER A 88 18.05 10.91 11.44
CA SER A 88 18.07 10.79 12.91
C SER A 88 16.68 10.65 13.57
N VAL A 89 15.65 10.34 12.77
CA VAL A 89 14.25 10.24 13.15
C VAL A 89 13.69 8.88 12.75
N ASP A 90 13.12 8.17 13.72
CA ASP A 90 12.62 6.79 13.56
C ASP A 90 11.50 6.65 12.51
N SER A 91 10.69 7.69 12.26
CA SER A 91 9.62 7.67 11.23
C SER A 91 9.05 9.06 10.95
N LEU A 92 8.38 9.21 9.81
CA LEU A 92 7.56 10.39 9.49
C LEU A 92 6.22 10.33 10.24
N ASN A 93 5.58 11.49 10.41
CA ASN A 93 4.21 11.55 10.91
C ASN A 93 3.25 10.75 10.00
N VAL A 94 2.36 9.96 10.61
CA VAL A 94 1.45 9.07 9.87
C VAL A 94 0.57 9.79 8.85
N SER A 95 0.18 11.04 9.10
CA SER A 95 -0.61 11.84 8.16
C SER A 95 0.21 12.27 6.95
N VAL A 96 1.49 12.65 7.16
CA VAL A 96 2.42 13.01 6.09
C VAL A 96 2.72 11.78 5.23
N THR A 97 3.00 10.65 5.87
CA THR A 97 3.16 9.35 5.20
C THR A 97 1.92 9.03 4.35
N GLY A 98 0.72 9.16 4.92
CA GLY A 98 -0.53 8.93 4.20
C GLY A 98 -0.66 9.81 2.97
N GLY A 99 -0.36 11.11 3.09
CA GLY A 99 -0.39 12.06 1.96
C GLY A 99 0.57 11.68 0.83
N ILE A 100 1.83 11.38 1.16
CA ILE A 100 2.86 10.98 0.17
C ILE A 100 2.42 9.71 -0.57
N VAL A 101 2.00 8.69 0.17
CA VAL A 101 1.61 7.40 -0.39
C VAL A 101 0.38 7.56 -1.29
N MET A 102 -0.69 8.20 -0.81
CA MET A 102 -1.89 8.42 -1.61
C MET A 102 -1.58 9.17 -2.91
N HIS A 103 -0.80 10.25 -2.83
CA HIS A 103 -0.40 11.03 -4.00
C HIS A 103 0.33 10.17 -5.04
N HIS A 104 1.28 9.34 -4.59
CA HIS A 104 2.05 8.47 -5.47
C HIS A 104 1.15 7.43 -6.17
N PHE A 105 0.28 6.74 -5.43
CA PHE A 105 -0.68 5.80 -6.02
C PHE A 105 -1.67 6.45 -7.01
N MET A 106 -2.08 7.69 -6.76
CA MET A 106 -2.96 8.44 -7.67
C MET A 106 -2.22 8.83 -8.97
N MET A 107 -0.98 9.32 -8.86
CA MET A 107 -0.20 9.71 -10.05
C MET A 107 0.13 8.51 -10.93
N THR A 108 0.53 7.37 -10.36
CA THR A 108 0.85 6.16 -11.14
C THR A 108 -0.38 5.63 -11.87
N GLN A 109 -1.56 5.62 -11.25
CA GLN A 109 -2.81 5.23 -11.92
C GLN A 109 -3.13 6.18 -13.10
N GLN A 110 -3.03 7.50 -12.92
CA GLN A 110 -3.26 8.45 -14.01
C GLN A 110 -2.29 8.27 -15.19
N GLN A 111 -1.06 7.84 -14.94
CA GLN A 111 -0.08 7.54 -15.99
C GLN A 111 -0.41 6.24 -16.73
N GLN A 112 -0.88 5.22 -16.01
CA GLN A 112 -1.34 3.96 -16.59
C GLN A 112 -2.58 4.18 -17.48
N ASP A 113 -3.59 4.90 -16.97
CA ASP A 113 -4.81 5.23 -17.72
C ASP A 113 -4.49 5.98 -19.03
N LYS A 114 -3.58 6.96 -18.96
CA LYS A 114 -3.14 7.72 -20.15
C LYS A 114 -2.38 6.86 -21.15
N LYS A 115 -1.58 5.90 -20.68
CA LYS A 115 -0.80 5.01 -21.54
C LYS A 115 -1.71 4.01 -22.26
N GLU A 116 -2.66 3.41 -21.54
CA GLU A 116 -3.68 2.53 -22.13
C GLU A 116 -4.53 3.26 -23.16
N ALA A 117 -4.99 4.48 -22.84
CA ALA A 117 -5.75 5.31 -23.77
C ALA A 117 -4.96 5.68 -25.04
N SER A 118 -3.64 5.85 -24.94
CA SER A 118 -2.76 6.13 -26.08
C SER A 118 -2.52 4.90 -26.97
N GLU A 119 -2.46 3.70 -26.38
CA GLU A 119 -2.32 2.44 -27.13
C GLU A 119 -3.60 2.05 -27.86
N LEU A 120 -4.77 2.36 -27.30
CA LEU A 120 -6.08 2.12 -27.93
C LEU A 120 -6.36 2.98 -29.17
N VAL A 121 -5.62 4.07 -29.37
CA VAL A 121 -5.78 5.01 -30.49
C VAL A 121 -4.78 4.71 -31.63
N ARG A 122 -3.89 3.73 -31.45
CA ARG A 122 -2.97 3.23 -32.50
C ARG A 122 -3.55 2.04 -33.23
#